data_AF-A0A933F6H6-F1
#
_entry.id   AF-A0A933F6H6-F1
#
_cell.length_a   1.000
_cell.length_b   1.000
_cell.length_c   1.000
_cell.angle_alpha   90.00
_cell.angle_beta   90.00
_cell.angle_gamma   90.00
#
_symmetry.space_group_name_H-M   'P 1'
#
loop_
_entity.id
_entity.type
_entity.pdbx_description
1 polymer ?
#
loop_
_entity_poly.entity_id
_entity_poly.type
_entity_poly.pdbx_seq_one_letter_code
_entity_poly.pdbx_strand_id
1 'polypeptide(L)'
;MISWLRRYRRSIFIGTITIFLLGIFVGLGGYYFTGKDNSESVAVVGRAKIPYSIYQARVNQYLDSVREGLKDKELTDEMAREIRQGMLRDMIVDEILYQQGKALGLEVTEMELAFSIRNTPQFQRDGNFDQALYFQTIRRALRTTPEEYERQQRKSILGAKFKQLIFNSAKLAPSEIREEYVRENKGDKDFDKKGLEFAQALQQRRALEIINFYLKQLSTQIEIRSFLEQREQGA
;
A
#
# COMPACT_ATOMS: atom_id res chain seq x y z
N MET A 1 -4.59 -21.08 -45.76
CA MET A 1 -5.44 -21.48 -44.61
C MET A 1 -5.22 -20.65 -43.33
N ILE A 2 -4.69 -19.41 -43.38
CA ILE A 2 -4.46 -18.58 -42.16
C ILE A 2 -5.30 -17.28 -42.14
N SER A 3 -6.25 -17.10 -43.08
CA SER A 3 -7.12 -15.91 -43.09
C SER A 3 -8.35 -16.03 -42.17
N TRP A 4 -8.68 -17.23 -41.68
CA TRP A 4 -9.81 -17.46 -40.77
C TRP A 4 -9.53 -17.01 -39.31
N LEU A 5 -8.27 -17.13 -38.86
CA LEU A 5 -7.85 -16.84 -37.48
C LEU A 5 -7.87 -15.34 -37.10
N ARG A 6 -7.99 -14.43 -38.07
CA ARG A 6 -8.08 -12.98 -37.78
C ARG A 6 -9.50 -12.53 -37.41
N ARG A 7 -10.54 -13.25 -37.83
CA ARG A 7 -11.94 -12.83 -37.64
C ARG A 7 -12.51 -13.18 -36.26
N TYR A 8 -12.03 -14.28 -35.65
CA TYR A 8 -12.48 -14.75 -34.33
C TYR A 8 -11.52 -14.44 -33.18
N ARG A 9 -10.41 -13.72 -33.44
CA ARG A 9 -9.35 -13.42 -32.46
C ARG A 9 -9.88 -12.72 -31.20
N ARG A 10 -10.87 -11.82 -31.33
CA ARG A 10 -11.48 -11.15 -30.16
C ARG A 10 -12.31 -12.12 -29.32
N SER A 11 -13.16 -12.95 -29.92
CA SER A 11 -14.03 -13.86 -29.18
C SER A 11 -13.26 -14.99 -28.50
N ILE A 12 -12.21 -15.51 -29.14
CA ILE A 12 -11.32 -16.52 -28.51
C ILE A 12 -10.55 -15.89 -27.35
N PHE A 13 -10.00 -14.68 -27.53
CA PHE A 13 -9.25 -13.98 -26.48
C PHE A 13 -10.12 -13.59 -25.28
N ILE A 14 -11.36 -13.15 -25.52
CA ILE A 14 -12.34 -12.86 -24.46
C ILE A 14 -12.77 -14.15 -23.74
N GLY A 15 -13.04 -15.22 -24.48
CA GLY A 15 -13.41 -16.52 -23.89
C GLY A 15 -12.32 -17.11 -23.00
N THR A 16 -11.05 -17.02 -23.41
CA THR A 16 -9.91 -17.49 -22.60
C THR A 16 -9.71 -16.63 -21.35
N ILE A 17 -9.89 -15.30 -21.45
CA ILE A 17 -9.84 -14.40 -20.29
C ILE A 17 -10.97 -14.69 -19.30
N THR A 18 -12.19 -14.95 -19.76
CA THR A 18 -13.32 -15.26 -18.89
C THR A 18 -13.13 -16.59 -18.16
N ILE A 19 -12.63 -17.63 -18.84
CA ILE A 19 -12.32 -18.94 -18.22
C ILE A 19 -11.16 -18.82 -17.22
N PHE A 20 -10.14 -18.01 -17.53
CA PHE A 20 -9.02 -17.72 -16.63
C PHE A 20 -9.47 -16.94 -15.38
N LEU A 21 -10.34 -15.92 -15.55
CA LEU A 21 -10.90 -15.13 -14.45
C LEU A 21 -11.85 -15.96 -13.56
N LEU A 22 -12.66 -16.84 -14.14
CA LEU A 22 -13.49 -17.79 -13.37
C LEU A 22 -12.63 -18.82 -12.63
N GLY A 23 -11.53 -19.27 -13.23
CA GLY A 23 -10.56 -20.17 -12.58
C GLY A 23 -9.86 -19.55 -11.37
N ILE A 24 -9.63 -18.24 -11.36
CA ILE A 24 -9.02 -17.51 -10.23
C ILE A 24 -9.98 -17.46 -9.02
N PHE A 25 -11.28 -17.33 -9.24
CA PHE A 25 -12.28 -17.30 -8.16
C PHE A 25 -12.53 -18.69 -7.54
N VAL A 26 -12.42 -19.77 -8.32
CA VAL A 26 -12.68 -21.15 -7.85
C VAL A 26 -11.41 -21.85 -7.34
N GLY A 27 -10.23 -21.56 -7.92
CA GLY A 27 -8.98 -22.27 -7.61
C GLY A 27 -8.20 -21.78 -6.38
N LEU A 28 -8.37 -20.52 -5.97
CA LEU A 28 -7.61 -19.94 -4.84
C LEU A 28 -8.49 -19.54 -3.64
N GLY A 29 -9.79 -19.38 -3.84
CA GLY A 29 -10.75 -19.16 -2.74
C GLY A 29 -10.94 -20.39 -1.84
N GLY A 30 -10.51 -21.59 -2.26
CA GLY A 30 -10.61 -22.82 -1.47
C GLY A 30 -9.36 -23.14 -0.64
N TYR A 31 -8.16 -22.80 -1.12
CA TYR A 31 -6.90 -23.25 -0.50
C TYR A 31 -6.43 -22.40 0.69
N TYR A 32 -6.89 -21.15 0.81
CA TYR A 32 -6.60 -20.27 1.95
C TYR A 32 -7.77 -20.15 2.94
N PHE A 33 -8.90 -20.79 2.65
CA PHE A 33 -10.10 -20.77 3.50
C PHE A 33 -10.35 -22.07 4.24
N THR A 34 -9.43 -23.04 4.19
CA THR A 34 -9.40 -24.13 5.19
C THR A 34 -9.07 -23.53 6.54
N GLY A 35 -10.11 -23.48 7.38
CA GLY A 35 -10.11 -22.84 8.67
C GLY A 35 -9.17 -23.48 9.69
N LYS A 36 -9.13 -22.78 10.83
CA LYS A 36 -8.51 -23.18 12.10
C LYS A 36 -7.03 -22.81 12.25
N ASP A 37 -6.75 -21.52 12.19
CA ASP A 37 -6.11 -20.89 13.34
C ASP A 37 -6.19 -19.35 13.29
N ASN A 38 -6.67 -18.74 14.38
CA ASN A 38 -6.35 -17.35 14.69
C ASN A 38 -4.94 -17.25 15.33
N SER A 39 -4.23 -18.38 15.44
CA SER A 39 -2.90 -18.52 16.02
C SER A 39 -1.75 -18.08 15.09
N GLU A 40 -2.03 -17.58 13.88
CA GLU A 40 -0.99 -17.15 12.94
C GLU A 40 -1.09 -15.68 12.51
N SER A 41 -2.04 -14.90 13.04
CA SER A 41 -2.21 -13.47 12.70
C SER A 41 -1.66 -12.53 13.77
N VAL A 42 -0.95 -11.48 13.37
CA VAL A 42 -0.48 -10.40 14.26
C VAL A 42 -1.57 -9.36 14.54
N ALA A 43 -2.49 -9.18 13.59
CA ALA A 43 -3.65 -8.31 13.76
C ALA A 43 -4.81 -8.74 12.86
N VAL A 44 -6.02 -8.32 13.24
CA VAL A 44 -7.25 -8.48 12.46
C VAL A 44 -7.88 -7.10 12.27
N VAL A 45 -8.23 -6.77 11.02
CA VAL A 45 -8.83 -5.51 10.59
C VAL A 45 -10.19 -5.84 9.96
N GLY A 46 -11.25 -5.78 10.76
CA GLY A 46 -12.58 -6.25 10.38
C GLY A 46 -12.57 -7.75 10.06
N ARG A 47 -12.75 -8.12 8.79
CA ARG A 47 -12.68 -9.52 8.32
C ARG A 47 -11.32 -9.92 7.77
N ALA A 48 -10.41 -8.97 7.55
CA ALA A 48 -9.09 -9.23 7.01
C ALA A 48 -8.11 -9.57 8.13
N LYS A 49 -7.28 -10.59 7.92
CA LYS A 49 -6.20 -10.95 8.85
C LYS A 49 -4.87 -10.47 8.29
N ILE A 50 -4.02 -9.94 9.16
CA ILE A 50 -2.61 -9.65 8.87
C ILE A 50 -1.79 -10.82 9.39
N PRO A 51 -1.22 -11.68 8.53
CA PRO A 51 -0.42 -12.82 8.97
C PRO A 51 0.86 -12.37 9.68
N TYR A 52 1.20 -13.06 10.78
CA TYR A 52 2.42 -12.79 11.55
C TYR A 52 3.68 -13.01 10.71
N SER A 53 3.69 -14.03 9.85
CA SER A 53 4.81 -14.33 8.94
C SER A 53 5.12 -13.18 7.98
N ILE A 54 4.08 -12.56 7.40
CA ILE A 54 4.22 -11.40 6.50
C ILE A 54 4.70 -10.17 7.27
N TYR A 55 4.14 -9.94 8.46
CA TYR A 55 4.57 -8.85 9.34
C TYR A 55 6.06 -9.00 9.73
N GLN A 56 6.45 -10.18 10.20
CA GLN A 56 7.82 -10.46 10.62
C GLN A 56 8.80 -10.31 9.45
N ALA A 57 8.44 -10.78 8.25
CA ALA A 57 9.27 -10.59 7.05
C ALA A 57 9.51 -9.11 6.73
N ARG A 58 8.46 -8.27 6.79
CA ARG A 58 8.58 -6.82 6.57
C ARG A 58 9.39 -6.13 7.66
N VAL A 59 9.15 -6.47 8.92
CA VAL A 59 9.93 -5.94 10.05
C VAL A 59 11.40 -6.26 9.87
N ASN A 60 11.74 -7.53 9.60
CA ASN A 60 13.14 -7.95 9.45
C ASN A 60 13.81 -7.22 8.29
N GLN A 61 13.15 -7.15 7.13
CA GLN A 61 13.67 -6.42 5.97
C GLN A 61 13.95 -4.94 6.29
N TYR A 62 13.05 -4.29 7.04
CA TYR A 62 13.24 -2.90 7.44
C TYR A 62 14.35 -2.74 8.48
N LEU A 63 14.41 -3.62 9.49
CA LEU A 63 15.48 -3.62 10.49
C LEU A 63 16.85 -3.84 9.85
N ASP A 64 16.95 -4.72 8.86
CA ASP A 64 18.19 -4.95 8.11
C ASP A 64 18.63 -3.68 7.37
N SER A 65 17.70 -2.99 6.71
CA SER A 65 18.00 -1.71 6.05
C SER A 65 18.43 -0.60 7.03
N VAL A 66 17.84 -0.57 8.23
CA VAL A 66 18.23 0.38 9.28
C VAL A 66 19.63 0.06 9.81
N ARG A 67 19.95 -1.22 10.04
CA ARG A 67 21.29 -1.65 10.47
C ARG A 67 22.36 -1.27 9.46
N GLU A 68 22.11 -1.47 8.17
CA GLU A 68 23.04 -1.06 7.10
C GLU A 68 23.30 0.45 7.10
N GLY A 69 22.29 1.26 7.44
CA GLY A 69 22.42 2.71 7.52
C GLY A 69 23.08 3.23 8.80
N LEU A 70 23.04 2.47 9.90
CA LEU A 70 23.53 2.90 11.21
C LEU A 70 25.05 2.82 11.39
N LYS A 71 25.79 2.23 10.45
CA LYS A 71 27.26 2.05 10.47
C LYS A 71 27.75 1.55 11.84
N ASP A 72 28.28 2.46 12.67
CA ASP A 72 28.96 2.20 13.94
C ASP A 72 28.04 2.29 15.18
N LYS A 73 26.74 2.56 14.99
CA LYS A 73 25.76 2.58 16.09
C LYS A 73 24.97 1.27 16.12
N GLU A 74 24.87 0.68 17.30
CA GLU A 74 24.00 -0.48 17.50
C GLU A 74 22.52 -0.07 17.48
N LEU A 75 21.70 -0.92 16.87
CA LEU A 75 20.25 -0.82 16.96
C LEU A 75 19.82 -1.19 18.38
N THR A 76 19.28 -0.23 19.13
CA THR A 76 18.79 -0.49 20.49
C THR A 76 17.48 -1.30 20.48
N ASP A 77 17.22 -2.04 21.55
CA ASP A 77 15.97 -2.78 21.70
C ASP A 77 14.73 -1.88 21.69
N GLU A 78 14.86 -0.66 22.22
CA GLU A 78 13.80 0.35 22.19
C GLU A 78 13.47 0.77 20.76
N MET A 79 14.47 1.11 19.96
CA MET A 79 14.28 1.43 18.54
C MET A 79 13.65 0.26 17.78
N ALA A 80 14.10 -0.97 18.05
CA ALA A 80 13.56 -2.16 17.40
C ALA A 80 12.07 -2.39 17.77
N ARG A 81 11.67 -2.11 19.02
CA ARG A 81 10.26 -2.16 19.45
C ARG A 81 9.42 -1.08 18.78
N GLU A 82 9.91 0.16 18.71
CA GLU A 82 9.19 1.25 18.02
C GLU A 82 8.97 0.93 16.54
N ILE A 83 10.00 0.39 15.88
CA ILE A 83 9.91 -0.04 14.48
C ILE A 83 8.86 -1.13 14.30
N ARG A 84 8.84 -2.12 15.19
CA ARG A 84 7.86 -3.22 15.16
C ARG A 84 6.43 -2.70 15.29
N GLN A 85 6.17 -1.87 16.30
CA GLN A 85 4.86 -1.24 16.50
C GLN A 85 4.46 -0.34 15.33
N GLY A 86 5.40 0.46 14.81
CA GLY A 86 5.20 1.32 13.65
C GLY A 86 4.81 0.51 12.41
N MET A 87 5.55 -0.56 12.12
CA MET A 87 5.27 -1.42 10.97
C MET A 87 3.88 -2.07 11.06
N LEU A 88 3.48 -2.53 12.25
CA LEU A 88 2.15 -3.10 12.43
C LEU A 88 1.06 -2.05 12.19
N ARG A 89 1.22 -0.85 12.76
CA ARG A 89 0.29 0.27 12.56
C ARG A 89 0.17 0.62 11.09
N ASP A 90 1.28 0.70 10.37
CA ASP A 90 1.28 1.03 8.94
C ASP A 90 0.57 -0.06 8.12
N MET A 91 0.80 -1.34 8.43
CA MET A 91 0.08 -2.45 7.78
C MET A 91 -1.43 -2.42 8.06
N ILE A 92 -1.85 -2.04 9.27
CA ILE A 92 -3.27 -1.86 9.60
C ILE A 92 -3.86 -0.70 8.79
N VAL A 93 -3.18 0.45 8.74
CA VAL A 93 -3.61 1.62 7.98
C VAL A 93 -3.74 1.30 6.50
N ASP A 94 -2.75 0.62 5.92
CA ASP A 94 -2.79 0.23 4.51
C ASP A 94 -3.95 -0.73 4.20
N GLU A 95 -4.24 -1.67 5.09
CA GLU A 95 -5.38 -2.58 4.94
C GLU A 95 -6.73 -1.84 5.07
N ILE A 96 -6.86 -0.88 6.00
CA ILE A 96 -8.05 -0.02 6.11
C ILE A 96 -8.27 0.75 4.81
N LEU A 97 -7.23 1.40 4.29
CA LEU A 97 -7.33 2.24 3.09
C LEU A 97 -7.63 1.41 1.84
N TYR A 98 -7.06 0.21 1.74
CA TYR A 98 -7.42 -0.76 0.72
C TYR A 98 -8.91 -1.13 0.78
N GLN A 99 -9.43 -1.44 1.98
CA GLN A 99 -10.84 -1.80 2.16
C GLN A 99 -11.78 -0.64 1.78
N GLN A 100 -11.43 0.60 2.14
CA GLN A 100 -12.21 1.78 1.75
C GLN A 100 -12.18 2.04 0.25
N GLY A 101 -11.00 1.96 -0.38
CA GLY A 101 -10.90 2.08 -1.83
C GLY A 101 -11.77 1.04 -2.54
N LYS A 102 -11.75 -0.20 -2.07
CA LYS A 102 -12.60 -1.27 -2.60
C LYS A 102 -14.09 -1.00 -2.38
N ALA A 103 -14.48 -0.51 -1.19
CA ALA A 103 -15.87 -0.19 -0.88
C ALA A 103 -16.44 0.93 -1.77
N LEU A 104 -15.58 1.86 -2.20
CA LEU A 104 -15.93 2.92 -3.17
C LEU A 104 -15.91 2.45 -4.63
N GLY A 105 -15.66 1.17 -4.89
CA GLY A 105 -15.59 0.63 -6.25
C GLY A 105 -14.36 1.08 -7.03
N LEU A 106 -13.29 1.52 -6.34
CA LEU A 106 -12.01 1.77 -7.00
C LEU A 106 -11.43 0.43 -7.47
N GLU A 107 -10.83 0.44 -8.67
CA GLU A 107 -10.15 -0.70 -9.24
C GLU A 107 -8.72 -0.34 -9.66
N VAL A 108 -7.85 -1.35 -9.72
CA VAL A 108 -6.48 -1.22 -10.23
C VAL A 108 -6.42 -1.90 -11.60
N THR A 109 -6.14 -1.11 -12.63
CA THR A 109 -5.99 -1.59 -13.99
C THR A 109 -4.68 -2.37 -14.16
N GLU A 110 -4.62 -3.25 -15.16
CA GLU A 110 -3.38 -3.96 -15.52
C GLU A 110 -2.25 -2.98 -15.88
N MET A 111 -2.58 -1.84 -16.48
CA MET A 111 -1.60 -0.84 -16.88
C MET A 111 -0.98 -0.15 -15.66
N GLU A 112 -1.78 0.17 -14.64
CA GLU A 112 -1.30 0.73 -13.37
C GLU A 112 -0.39 -0.25 -12.63
N LEU A 113 -0.79 -1.53 -12.56
CA LEU A 113 0.04 -2.57 -11.96
C LEU A 113 1.38 -2.71 -12.71
N ALA A 114 1.32 -2.87 -14.03
CA ALA A 114 2.52 -3.03 -14.85
C ALA A 114 3.45 -1.81 -14.74
N PHE A 115 2.89 -0.61 -14.74
CA PHE A 115 3.65 0.62 -14.53
C PHE A 115 4.33 0.64 -13.16
N SER A 116 3.60 0.28 -12.10
CA SER A 116 4.17 0.23 -10.76
C SER A 116 5.30 -0.79 -10.63
N ILE A 117 5.16 -1.97 -11.21
CA ILE A 117 6.20 -3.02 -11.19
C ILE A 117 7.42 -2.58 -12.00
N ARG A 118 7.22 -2.05 -13.20
CA ARG A 118 8.32 -1.59 -14.07
C ARG A 118 9.14 -0.45 -13.44
N ASN A 119 8.49 0.40 -12.65
CA ASN A 119 9.14 1.51 -11.96
C ASN A 119 9.72 1.13 -10.58
N THR A 120 9.66 -0.14 -10.20
CA THR A 120 10.27 -0.60 -8.95
C THR A 120 11.78 -0.79 -9.16
N PRO A 121 12.66 -0.04 -8.46
CA PRO A 121 14.10 -0.06 -8.73
C PRO A 121 14.75 -1.44 -8.62
N GLN A 122 14.23 -2.29 -7.71
CA GLN A 122 14.74 -3.65 -7.48
C GLN A 122 14.51 -4.61 -8.66
N PHE A 123 13.68 -4.20 -9.62
CA PHE A 123 13.39 -4.96 -10.84
C PHE A 123 13.99 -4.30 -12.07
N GLN A 124 14.88 -3.33 -11.90
CA GLN A 124 15.52 -2.61 -13.00
C GLN A 124 17.00 -2.97 -13.14
N ARG A 125 17.46 -3.03 -14.39
CA ARG A 125 18.87 -2.99 -14.78
C ARG A 125 19.06 -1.78 -15.68
N ASP A 126 20.03 -0.94 -15.35
CA ASP A 126 20.31 0.30 -16.09
C ASP A 126 19.05 1.19 -16.29
N GLY A 127 18.23 1.29 -15.23
CA GLY A 127 16.98 2.08 -15.23
C GLY A 127 15.81 1.47 -16.02
N ASN A 128 15.99 0.29 -16.62
CA ASN A 128 14.96 -0.39 -17.40
C ASN A 128 14.52 -1.68 -16.72
N PHE A 129 13.24 -2.02 -16.83
CA PHE A 129 12.71 -3.25 -16.25
C PHE A 129 13.39 -4.50 -16.82
N ASP A 130 13.87 -5.38 -15.95
CA ASP A 130 14.45 -6.67 -16.28
C ASP A 130 13.59 -7.80 -15.70
N GLN A 131 13.02 -8.61 -16.59
CA GLN A 131 12.12 -9.70 -16.22
C GLN A 131 12.82 -10.82 -15.44
N ALA A 132 14.09 -11.12 -15.75
CA ALA A 132 14.84 -12.14 -15.03
C ALA A 132 15.14 -11.67 -13.60
N LEU A 133 15.49 -10.39 -13.44
CA LEU A 133 15.70 -9.77 -12.14
C LEU A 133 14.40 -9.74 -11.32
N TYR A 134 13.26 -9.43 -11.94
CA TYR A 134 11.95 -9.51 -11.28
C TYR A 134 11.68 -10.88 -10.65
N PHE A 135 11.76 -11.97 -11.43
CA PHE A 135 11.53 -13.31 -10.90
C PHE A 135 12.59 -13.74 -9.88
N GLN A 136 13.85 -13.35 -10.11
CA GLN A 136 14.94 -13.64 -9.18
C GLN A 136 14.71 -12.95 -7.82
N THR A 137 14.38 -11.66 -7.83
CA THR A 137 14.14 -10.87 -6.61
C THR A 137 12.92 -11.40 -5.86
N ILE A 138 11.82 -11.70 -6.55
CA ILE A 138 10.61 -12.27 -5.92
C ILE A 138 10.90 -13.60 -5.23
N ARG A 139 11.63 -14.50 -5.89
CA ARG A 139 11.93 -15.83 -5.33
C ARG A 139 12.98 -15.78 -4.23
N ARG A 140 14.06 -15.01 -4.42
CA ARG A 140 15.24 -15.05 -3.53
C ARG A 140 15.16 -14.03 -2.40
N ALA A 141 14.79 -12.79 -2.70
CA ALA A 141 14.75 -11.71 -1.72
C ALA A 141 13.41 -11.68 -0.99
N LEU A 142 12.30 -11.66 -1.73
CA LEU A 142 10.95 -11.52 -1.15
C LEU A 142 10.34 -12.85 -0.72
N ARG A 143 10.93 -13.99 -1.13
CA ARG A 143 10.50 -15.36 -0.79
C ARG A 143 8.99 -15.58 -1.00
N THR A 144 8.46 -15.08 -2.11
CA THR A 144 7.04 -15.15 -2.46
C THR A 144 6.83 -15.59 -3.91
N THR A 145 5.59 -15.66 -4.38
CA THR A 145 5.27 -15.92 -5.79
C THR A 145 4.93 -14.61 -6.52
N PRO A 146 5.10 -14.55 -7.85
CA PRO A 146 4.67 -13.41 -8.65
C PRO A 146 3.21 -13.02 -8.42
N GLU A 147 2.32 -14.01 -8.31
CA GLU A 147 0.88 -13.81 -8.14
C GLU A 147 0.54 -13.20 -6.78
N GLU A 148 1.20 -13.63 -5.71
CA GLU A 148 1.06 -13.01 -4.39
C GLU A 148 1.63 -11.60 -4.40
N TYR A 149 2.83 -11.41 -4.98
CA TYR A 149 3.44 -10.10 -5.07
C TYR A 149 2.55 -9.10 -5.81
N GLU A 150 2.04 -9.48 -6.98
CA GLU A 150 1.13 -8.64 -7.77
C GLU A 150 -0.17 -8.34 -7.03
N ARG A 151 -0.72 -9.30 -6.30
CA ARG A 151 -1.90 -9.08 -5.44
C ARG A 151 -1.62 -8.05 -4.35
N GLN A 152 -0.49 -8.17 -3.66
CA GLN A 152 -0.08 -7.20 -2.64
C GLN A 152 0.18 -5.82 -3.26
N GLN A 153 0.78 -5.79 -4.45
CA GLN A 153 1.01 -4.55 -5.18
C GLN A 153 -0.30 -3.87 -5.57
N ARG A 154 -1.31 -4.63 -6.01
CA ARG A 154 -2.66 -4.10 -6.27
C ARG A 154 -3.30 -3.51 -5.02
N LYS A 155 -3.19 -4.18 -3.87
CA LYS A 155 -3.68 -3.64 -2.60
C LYS A 155 -3.04 -2.29 -2.29
N SER A 156 -1.72 -2.21 -2.42
CA SER A 156 -0.95 -0.98 -2.18
C SER A 156 -1.35 0.15 -3.14
N ILE A 157 -1.45 -0.14 -4.44
CA ILE A 157 -1.90 0.83 -5.45
C ILE A 157 -3.31 1.31 -5.13
N LEU A 158 -4.23 0.41 -4.78
CA LEU A 158 -5.61 0.79 -4.47
C LEU A 158 -5.70 1.70 -3.24
N GLY A 159 -4.96 1.37 -2.17
CA GLY A 159 -4.84 2.22 -0.98
C GLY A 159 -4.25 3.59 -1.31
N ALA A 160 -3.21 3.64 -2.15
CA ALA A 160 -2.62 4.90 -2.62
C ALA A 160 -3.59 5.74 -3.46
N LYS A 161 -4.38 5.11 -4.34
CA LYS A 161 -5.44 5.79 -5.11
C LYS A 161 -6.48 6.40 -4.18
N PHE A 162 -6.87 5.69 -3.12
CA PHE A 162 -7.78 6.23 -2.12
C PHE A 162 -7.16 7.40 -1.35
N LYS A 163 -5.90 7.29 -0.89
CA LYS A 163 -5.16 8.42 -0.28
C LYS A 163 -5.14 9.64 -1.22
N GLN A 164 -4.87 9.42 -2.51
CA GLN A 164 -4.84 10.47 -3.51
C GLN A 164 -6.22 11.11 -3.75
N LEU A 165 -7.29 10.32 -3.71
CA LEU A 165 -8.65 10.83 -3.80
C LEU A 165 -8.97 11.77 -2.62
N ILE A 166 -8.58 11.38 -1.40
CA ILE A 166 -8.71 12.25 -0.21
C ILE A 166 -7.88 13.52 -0.39
N PHE A 167 -6.62 13.39 -0.80
CA PHE A 167 -5.75 14.54 -1.06
C PHE A 167 -6.36 15.52 -2.07
N ASN A 168 -6.93 15.00 -3.15
CA ASN A 168 -7.59 15.81 -4.19
C ASN A 168 -8.90 16.45 -3.72
N SER A 169 -9.53 15.91 -2.66
CA SER A 169 -10.71 16.50 -2.03
C SER A 169 -10.39 17.69 -1.13
N ALA A 170 -9.14 17.79 -0.65
CA ALA A 170 -8.64 18.88 0.20
C ALA A 170 -8.35 20.16 -0.60
N LYS A 171 -9.26 20.59 -1.49
CA LYS A 171 -9.09 21.81 -2.28
C LYS A 171 -9.22 23.04 -1.38
N LEU A 172 -8.34 24.01 -1.62
CA LEU A 172 -8.33 25.29 -0.92
C LEU A 172 -8.67 26.41 -1.89
N ALA A 173 -9.56 27.31 -1.49
CA ALA A 173 -9.81 28.52 -2.25
C ALA A 173 -8.59 29.47 -2.18
N PRO A 174 -8.28 30.25 -3.24
CA PRO A 174 -7.20 31.23 -3.20
C PRO A 174 -7.32 32.24 -2.04
N SER A 175 -8.54 32.59 -1.64
CA SER A 175 -8.80 33.45 -0.48
C SER A 175 -8.38 32.80 0.84
N GLU A 176 -8.75 31.53 1.05
CA GLU A 176 -8.34 30.77 2.25
C GLU A 176 -6.83 30.67 2.37
N ILE A 177 -6.13 30.44 1.26
CA ILE A 177 -4.65 30.37 1.23
C ILE A 177 -4.05 31.70 1.68
N ARG A 178 -4.55 32.83 1.15
CA ARG A 178 -4.07 34.17 1.49
C ARG A 178 -4.38 34.52 2.94
N GLU A 179 -5.59 34.22 3.42
CA GLU A 179 -5.98 34.44 4.82
C GLU A 179 -5.09 33.64 5.78
N GLU A 180 -4.84 32.37 5.50
CA GLU A 180 -3.99 31.53 6.33
C GLU A 180 -2.53 32.00 6.30
N TYR A 181 -2.03 32.42 5.14
CA TYR A 181 -0.69 32.98 5.03
C TYR A 181 -0.54 34.23 5.90
N VAL A 182 -1.51 35.15 5.83
CA VAL A 182 -1.52 36.38 6.64
C VAL A 182 -1.60 36.05 8.12
N ARG A 183 -2.39 35.04 8.50
CA ARG A 183 -2.52 34.56 9.88
C ARG A 183 -1.19 34.03 10.42
N GLU A 184 -0.51 33.15 9.68
CA GLU A 184 0.76 32.52 10.09
C GLU A 184 1.94 33.51 10.05
N ASN A 185 2.02 34.36 9.03
CA ASN A 185 3.15 35.28 8.80
C ASN A 185 2.93 36.69 9.36
N LYS A 186 1.77 36.94 9.98
CA LYS A 186 1.36 38.25 10.54
C LYS A 186 1.40 39.38 9.49
N GLY A 187 0.99 39.07 8.27
CA GLY A 187 0.99 39.99 7.13
C GLY A 187 1.11 39.27 5.79
N ASP A 188 0.90 39.98 4.69
CA ASP A 188 0.92 39.44 3.31
C ASP A 188 2.25 39.67 2.57
N LYS A 189 3.27 40.17 3.29
CA LYS A 189 4.60 40.38 2.72
C LYS A 189 5.13 39.08 2.11
N ASP A 190 5.68 39.20 0.90
CA ASP A 190 6.20 38.09 0.08
C ASP A 190 5.17 37.04 -0.35
N PHE A 191 3.86 37.25 -0.17
CA PHE A 191 2.85 36.29 -0.63
C PHE A 191 2.97 36.00 -2.13
N ASP A 192 3.25 37.01 -2.96
CA ASP A 192 3.38 36.80 -4.41
C ASP A 192 4.58 35.92 -4.78
N LYS A 193 5.59 35.82 -3.90
CA LYS A 193 6.78 34.96 -4.09
C LYS A 193 6.61 33.58 -3.45
N LYS A 194 6.03 33.53 -2.24
CA LYS A 194 5.95 32.31 -1.41
C LYS A 194 4.58 31.66 -1.37
N GLY A 195 3.56 32.31 -1.92
CA GLY A 195 2.16 31.89 -1.83
C GLY A 195 1.90 30.54 -2.49
N LEU A 196 2.62 30.20 -3.57
CA LEU A 196 2.50 28.90 -4.22
C LEU A 196 3.06 27.75 -3.35
N GLU A 197 4.27 27.94 -2.81
CA GLU A 197 4.89 26.96 -1.90
C GLU A 197 4.04 26.80 -0.63
N PHE A 198 3.59 27.92 -0.07
CA PHE A 198 2.69 27.93 1.08
C PHE A 198 1.37 27.21 0.78
N ALA A 199 0.75 27.44 -0.38
CA ALA A 199 -0.46 26.76 -0.81
C ALA A 199 -0.27 25.24 -0.86
N GLN A 200 0.84 24.77 -1.42
CA GLN A 200 1.17 23.35 -1.49
C GLN A 200 1.36 22.76 -0.08
N ALA A 201 2.10 23.44 0.78
CA ALA A 201 2.30 23.02 2.16
C ALA A 201 0.98 22.99 2.95
N LEU A 202 0.14 24.02 2.81
CA LEU A 202 -1.16 24.11 3.47
C LEU A 202 -2.11 23.02 2.97
N GLN A 203 -2.14 22.76 1.67
CA GLN A 203 -2.92 21.66 1.09
C GLN A 203 -2.46 20.31 1.63
N GLN A 204 -1.15 20.08 1.73
CA GLN A 204 -0.60 18.86 2.33
C GLN A 204 -1.01 18.70 3.79
N ARG A 205 -0.91 19.78 4.60
CA ARG A 205 -1.36 19.78 6.00
C ARG A 205 -2.86 19.44 6.10
N ARG A 206 -3.72 20.15 5.36
CA ARG A 206 -5.17 19.88 5.35
C ARG A 206 -5.50 18.46 4.88
N ALA A 207 -4.83 17.95 3.85
CA ALA A 207 -5.03 16.59 3.37
C ALA A 207 -4.66 15.54 4.43
N LEU A 208 -3.55 15.74 5.15
CA LEU A 208 -3.15 14.86 6.25
C LEU A 208 -4.14 14.90 7.41
N GLU A 209 -4.65 16.07 7.77
CA GLU A 209 -5.70 16.21 8.78
C GLU A 209 -6.96 15.44 8.39
N ILE A 210 -7.40 15.57 7.13
CA ILE A 210 -8.55 14.83 6.61
C ILE A 210 -8.27 13.33 6.65
N ILE A 211 -7.13 12.86 6.14
CA ILE A 211 -6.77 11.43 6.20
C ILE A 211 -6.78 10.92 7.64
N ASN A 212 -6.16 11.63 8.58
CA ASN A 212 -6.12 11.24 9.99
C ASN A 212 -7.51 11.22 10.62
N PHE A 213 -8.36 12.20 10.28
CA PHE A 213 -9.76 12.24 10.71
C PHE A 213 -10.52 11.01 10.18
N TYR A 214 -10.41 10.71 8.89
CA TYR A 214 -11.02 9.52 8.29
C TYR A 214 -10.50 8.24 8.93
N LEU A 215 -9.19 8.10 9.13
CA LEU A 215 -8.61 6.92 9.76
C LEU A 215 -9.13 6.74 11.19
N LYS A 216 -9.26 7.81 11.98
CA LYS A 216 -9.83 7.78 13.33
C LYS A 216 -11.31 7.39 13.34
N GLN A 217 -12.07 7.92 12.39
CA GLN A 217 -13.48 7.55 12.23
C GLN A 217 -13.62 6.08 11.83
N LEU A 218 -12.81 5.63 10.88
CA LEU A 218 -12.82 4.26 10.38
C LEU A 218 -12.34 3.26 11.42
N SER A 219 -11.33 3.60 12.23
CA SER A 219 -10.88 2.75 13.34
C SER A 219 -11.95 2.59 14.43
N THR A 220 -12.93 3.49 14.48
CA THR A 220 -14.09 3.37 15.39
C THR A 220 -15.16 2.45 14.82
N GLN A 221 -15.25 2.33 13.48
CA GLN A 221 -16.24 1.51 12.78
C GLN A 221 -15.73 0.10 12.44
N ILE A 222 -14.42 -0.05 12.24
CA ILE A 222 -13.73 -1.29 11.92
C ILE A 222 -13.11 -1.82 13.19
N GLU A 223 -13.50 -3.04 13.57
CA GLU A 223 -12.87 -3.71 14.70
C GLU A 223 -11.41 -4.03 14.39
N ILE A 224 -10.49 -3.47 15.19
CA ILE A 224 -9.05 -3.72 15.11
C ILE A 224 -8.64 -4.50 16.34
N ARG A 225 -8.16 -5.73 16.14
CA ARG A 225 -7.58 -6.54 17.22
C ARG A 225 -6.11 -6.75 16.93
N SER A 226 -5.23 -6.28 17.81
CA SER A 226 -3.79 -6.53 17.76
C SER A 226 -3.44 -7.66 18.71
N PHE A 227 -2.55 -8.56 18.27
CA PHE A 227 -2.03 -9.67 19.06
C PHE A 227 -0.51 -9.58 19.24
N LEU A 228 0.09 -8.42 18.93
CA LEU A 228 1.55 -8.24 18.94
C LEU A 228 2.16 -8.45 20.32
N GLU A 229 1.64 -7.78 21.35
CA GLU A 229 2.20 -7.86 22.71
C GLU A 229 2.09 -9.27 23.30
N GLN A 230 0.98 -9.97 23.04
CA GLN A 230 0.77 -11.36 23.47
C GLN A 230 1.76 -12.33 22.82
N ARG A 231 2.32 -11.96 21.66
CA ARG A 231 3.33 -12.77 20.95
C ARG A 231 4.74 -12.47 21.39
N GLU A 232 5.06 -11.21 21.63
CA GLU A 232 6.40 -10.80 22.05
C GLU A 232 6.71 -11.19 23.51
N GLN A 233 5.70 -11.44 24.34
CA GLN A 233 5.87 -11.92 25.72
C GLN A 233 5.88 -13.47 25.83
N GLY A 234 5.51 -14.18 24.77
CA GLY A 234 5.38 -15.65 24.75
C GLY A 234 6.43 -16.38 23.91
N ALA A 235 7.47 -15.67 23.46
CA ALA A 235 8.59 -16.19 22.67
C ALA A 235 9.90 -16.15 23.46
#